data_AF-A0A7L5Z8Z1-F1
#
_entry.id   AF-A0A7L5Z8Z1-F1
#
_cell.length_a   1.000
_cell.length_b   1.000
_cell.length_c   1.000
_cell.angle_alpha   90.00
_cell.angle_beta   90.00
_cell.angle_gamma   90.00
#
_symmetry.space_group_name_H-M   'P 1'
#
loop_
_entity.id
_entity.type
_entity.pdbx_description
1 polymer ?
#
loop_
_entity_poly.entity_id
_entity_poly.type
_entity_poly.pdbx_seq_one_letter_code
_entity_poly.pdbx_strand_id
1 'polypeptide(L)' 'MAMLGTLAFLAFWIWGCIKLRSLLPAGMIWDLLTFAVGGTLWGLPLIPLFRWAERPPKG' A
#
# COMPACT_ATOMS: atom_id res chain seq x y z
N MET A 1 6.47 10.84 13.69
CA MET A 1 6.53 9.37 13.52
C MET A 1 5.51 8.85 12.50
N ALA A 2 4.22 9.22 12.59
CA ALA A 2 3.18 8.76 11.65
C ALA A 2 3.52 9.02 10.17
N MET A 3 4.06 10.20 9.84
CA MET A 3 4.50 10.54 8.47
C MET A 3 5.56 9.57 7.93
N LEU A 4 6.62 9.30 8.69
CA LEU A 4 7.69 8.39 8.26
C LEU A 4 7.18 6.96 8.07
N GLY A 5 6.31 6.48 8.97
CA GLY A 5 5.65 5.18 8.82
C GLY A 5 4.80 5.11 7.56
N THR A 6 4.07 6.19 7.25
CA THR A 6 3.24 6.29 6.04
C THR A 6 4.08 6.26 4.77
N LEU A 7 5.19 7.01 4.74
CA LEU A 7 6.11 7.01 3.60
C LEU A 7 6.78 5.65 3.39
N ALA A 8 7.24 5.00 4.47
CA ALA A 8 7.82 3.67 4.40
C ALA A 8 6.79 2.64 3.91
N PHE A 9 5.55 2.73 4.40
CA PHE A 9 4.45 1.89 3.94
C PHE A 9 4.16 2.11 2.45
N LEU A 10 4.02 3.35 2.00
CA LEU A 10 3.76 3.67 0.60
C LEU A 10 4.87 3.14 -0.32
N ALA A 11 6.13 3.30 0.08
CA ALA A 11 7.27 2.76 -0.66
C ALA A 11 7.17 1.22 -0.80
N PHE A 12 6.86 0.53 0.30
CA PHE A 12 6.67 -0.92 0.27
C PHE A 12 5.45 -1.35 -0.54
N TRP A 13 4.34 -0.61 -0.44
CA TRP A 13 3.11 -0.88 -1.18
C TRP A 13 3.31 -0.78 -2.70
N ILE A 14 3.94 0.31 -3.15
CA ILE A 14 4.25 0.54 -4.56
C ILE A 14 5.19 -0.55 -5.07
N TRP A 15 6.24 -0.87 -4.32
CA TRP A 15 7.15 -1.96 -4.66
C TRP A 15 6.43 -3.31 -4.78
N GLY A 16 5.51 -3.60 -3.85
CA GLY A 16 4.68 -4.80 -3.88
C GLY A 16 3.80 -4.88 -5.13
N CYS A 17 3.19 -3.76 -5.54
CA CYS A 17 2.40 -3.70 -6.77
C CYS A 17 3.26 -3.97 -8.03
N ILE A 18 4.47 -3.41 -8.10
CA ILE A 18 5.41 -3.62 -9.21
C ILE A 18 5.86 -5.08 -9.26
N LYS A 19 6.21 -5.67 -8.10
CA LYS A 19 6.60 -7.08 -8.01
C LYS A 19 5.45 -8.00 -8.38
N LEU A 20 4.23 -7.75 -7.90
CA LEU A 20 3.05 -8.52 -8.27
C LEU A 20 2.83 -8.49 -9.77
N ARG A 21 2.93 -7.32 -10.41
CA ARG A 21 2.81 -7.21 -11.86
C ARG A 21 3.87 -8.03 -12.61
N SER A 22 5.10 -8.08 -12.10
CA SER A 22 6.18 -8.87 -12.70
C SER A 22 5.96 -10.39 -12.65
N LEU A 23 5.03 -10.86 -11.81
CA LEU A 23 4.66 -12.27 -11.69
C LEU A 23 3.46 -12.65 -12.56
N LEU A 24 2.75 -11.67 -13.13
CA LEU A 24 1.56 -11.89 -13.94
C LEU A 24 1.90 -11.99 -15.44
N PRO A 25 1.10 -12.72 -16.24
CA PRO A 25 1.29 -12.79 -17.68
C PRO A 25 1.30 -11.41 -18.35
N ALA A 26 1.94 -11.32 -19.51
CA ALA A 26 1.87 -10.11 -20.33
C ALA A 26 0.44 -9.88 -20.82
N GLY A 27 -0.03 -8.64 -20.75
CA GLY A 27 -1.33 -8.24 -21.27
C GLY A 27 -1.89 -7.01 -20.58
N MET A 28 -2.50 -6.13 -21.37
CA MET A 28 -3.08 -4.86 -20.92
C MET A 28 -4.08 -5.03 -19.76
N ILE A 29 -4.83 -6.12 -19.72
CA ILE A 29 -5.78 -6.38 -18.64
C ILE A 29 -5.09 -6.52 -17.27
N TRP A 30 -3.91 -7.17 -17.23
CA TRP A 30 -3.15 -7.35 -15.99
C TRP A 30 -2.48 -6.05 -15.54
N ASP A 31 -2.02 -5.23 -16.49
CA ASP A 31 -1.56 -3.87 -16.21
C ASP A 31 -2.68 -3.04 -15.57
N LEU A 32 -3.85 -3.01 -16.21
CA LEU A 32 -5.01 -2.26 -15.74
C LEU A 32 -5.47 -2.73 -14.36
N LEU A 33 -5.65 -4.03 -14.16
CA LEU A 33 -6.08 -4.56 -12.87
C LEU A 33 -5.06 -4.26 -11.77
N THR A 34 -3.76 -4.49 -12.03
CA THR A 34 -2.73 -4.28 -11.01
C THR A 34 -2.64 -2.81 -10.60
N PHE A 35 -2.66 -1.89 -11.56
CA PHE A 35 -2.58 -0.46 -11.26
C PHE A 35 -3.89 0.14 -10.75
N ALA A 36 -5.05 -0.30 -11.25
CA ALA A 36 -6.34 0.16 -10.75
C ALA A 36 -6.53 -0.26 -9.28
N VAL A 37 -6.31 -1.54 -8.98
CA VAL A 37 -6.46 -2.09 -7.62
C VAL A 37 -5.37 -1.54 -6.70
N GLY A 38 -4.10 -1.59 -7.11
CA GLY A 38 -2.99 -1.06 -6.32
C GLY A 38 -3.11 0.45 -6.07
N GLY A 39 -3.63 1.21 -7.05
CA GLY A 39 -3.80 2.65 -7.01
C GLY A 39 -5.06 3.14 -6.26
N THR A 40 -6.07 2.30 -6.04
CA THR A 40 -7.24 2.66 -5.20
C THR A 40 -7.22 2.02 -3.82
N LEU A 41 -6.68 0.80 -3.67
CA LEU A 41 -6.72 0.09 -2.39
C LEU A 41 -5.59 0.47 -1.42
N TRP A 42 -4.64 1.36 -1.79
CA TRP A 42 -3.52 1.75 -0.91
C TRP A 42 -3.94 2.39 0.42
N GLY A 43 -5.16 2.94 0.51
CA GLY A 43 -5.69 3.51 1.74
C GLY A 43 -6.15 2.47 2.77
N LEU A 44 -6.57 1.27 2.34
CA LEU A 44 -7.08 0.24 3.25
C LEU A 44 -6.03 -0.25 4.26
N PRO A 45 -4.78 -0.56 3.85
CA PRO A 45 -3.77 -1.04 4.78
C PRO A 45 -3.11 0.08 5.58
N LEU A 46 -3.38 1.36 5.28
CA LEU A 46 -3.00 2.49 6.13
C LEU A 46 -3.85 2.61 7.40
N ILE A 47 -5.10 2.14 7.36
CA ILE A 47 -6.03 2.18 8.50
C ILE A 47 -5.42 1.57 9.79
N PRO A 48 -4.86 0.34 9.78
CA PRO A 48 -4.22 -0.22 10.98
C PRO A 48 -2.97 0.56 11.42
N LEU A 49 -2.18 1.08 10.48
CA LEU A 49 -1.00 1.88 10.78
C LEU A 49 -1.36 3.17 11.50
N PHE A 50 -2.38 3.90 11.01
CA PHE A 50 -2.87 5.10 11.66
C PHE A 50 -3.49 4.81 13.01
N ARG A 51 -4.28 3.74 13.16
CA ARG A 51 -4.81 3.31 14.46
C ARG A 51 -3.71 2.98 15.48
N TRP A 52 -2.57 2.47 15.03
CA TRP A 52 -1.41 2.25 15.90
C TRP A 52 -0.72 3.57 16.26
N ALA A 53 -0.52 4.45 15.30
CA ALA A 53 0.14 5.73 15.50
C ALA A 53 -0.68 6.73 16.36
N GLU A 54 -2.00 6.64 16.30
CA GLU A 54 -2.96 7.49 17.04
C GLU A 54 -3.35 6.92 18.41
N ARG A 55 -2.77 5.79 18.83
CA ARG A 55 -3.08 5.22 20.15
C ARG A 55 -2.78 6.25 21.25
N PRO A 56 -3.77 6.62 22.10
CA PRO A 56 -3.52 7.55 23.18
C PRO A 56 -2.49 6.93 24.14
N PRO A 57 -1.62 7.76 24.76
CA PRO A 57 -0.70 7.28 25.77
C PRO A 57 -1.51 6.60 26.87
N LYS A 58 -1.17 5.37 27.25
CA LYS A 58 -1.74 4.78 28.46
C LYS A 58 -1.19 5.57 29.64
N GLY A 59 -2.08 6.28 30.33
CA GLY A 59 -1.79 6.88 31.64
C GLY A 59 -1.43 5.82 32.67
#